data_AF-A0A6P6RYS7-F1
#
_entry.id   AF-A0A6P6RYS7-F1
#
_cell.length_a   1.000
_cell.length_b   1.000
_cell.length_c   1.000
_cell.angle_alpha   90.00
_cell.angle_beta   90.00
_cell.angle_gamma   90.00
#
_symmetry.space_group_name_H-M   'P 1'
#
loop_
_entity.id
_entity.type
_entity.pdbx_description
1 polymer ?
#
loop_
_entity_poly.entity_id
_entity_poly.type
_entity_poly.pdbx_seq_one_letter_code
_entity_poly.pdbx_strand_id
1 'polypeptide(L)'
;MPSTASRRPVAVSAAAGSGSSSAAAAAARRRSEIFVDVIERLSAVLSRDGRVLHASLDGCIQMKSYLDTPPLMKLALSDQLSIGSSGLSEGGALCTDSCNFHECVDLALFESQRLLTFRPPDGEFVLLNYRAVSVSHVPFRVLPTVEELGNGKVDVILRIRADLPEQSCAANVSVSVSLPKATTSVALESMPPVAAQGMEFIAAEHRIHWLIKKFQGGCELSFRVRVTLNPALPPPLRSEYGPATLGFEIPMYNVSSLQVGGACNAATRAEASCATPSHPAFRYALPSPLFAGKGRSLEGQPSASLKRPNTAA
;
A
#
# COMPACT_ATOMS: atom_id res chain seq x y z
N MET A 1 -17.36 23.65 6.92
CA MET A 1 -18.53 23.80 6.03
C MET A 1 -18.21 23.14 4.70
N PRO A 2 -18.50 21.84 4.48
CA PRO A 2 -18.27 21.23 3.17
C PRO A 2 -19.51 21.42 2.28
N SER A 3 -19.22 21.91 1.08
CA SER A 3 -20.17 22.29 0.03
C SER A 3 -20.74 21.07 -0.70
N THR A 4 -22.03 21.14 -0.99
CA THR A 4 -22.87 20.12 -1.65
C THR A 4 -22.65 20.07 -3.17
N ALA A 5 -22.83 18.86 -3.69
CA ALA A 5 -22.67 18.43 -5.08
C ALA A 5 -23.57 19.14 -6.11
N SER A 6 -23.17 19.08 -7.38
CA SER A 6 -24.12 19.13 -8.50
C SER A 6 -23.61 18.29 -9.66
N ARG A 7 -24.28 17.17 -9.93
CA ARG A 7 -24.33 16.54 -11.26
C ARG A 7 -25.76 16.05 -11.49
N ARG A 8 -26.52 16.81 -12.30
CA ARG A 8 -27.84 16.43 -12.81
C ARG A 8 -27.70 15.30 -13.83
N PRO A 9 -28.63 14.33 -13.89
CA PRO A 9 -28.86 13.55 -15.10
C PRO A 9 -29.84 14.27 -16.03
N VAL A 10 -29.59 14.15 -17.34
CA VAL A 10 -30.49 14.59 -18.42
C VAL A 10 -31.59 13.54 -18.58
N ALA A 11 -32.85 13.95 -18.39
CA ALA A 11 -34.02 13.11 -18.66
C ALA A 11 -34.47 13.29 -20.11
N VAL A 12 -34.72 12.20 -20.81
CA VAL A 12 -35.40 12.20 -22.12
C VAL A 12 -36.87 11.86 -21.87
N SER A 13 -37.76 12.81 -22.13
CA SER A 13 -39.21 12.64 -22.02
C SER A 13 -39.78 11.88 -23.21
N ALA A 14 -40.66 10.92 -22.93
CA ALA A 14 -41.70 10.49 -23.87
C ALA A 14 -43.06 10.73 -23.18
N ALA A 15 -43.92 11.51 -23.83
CA ALA A 15 -45.25 11.90 -23.34
C ALA A 15 -46.34 10.98 -23.90
N ALA A 16 -47.33 10.63 -23.07
CA ALA A 16 -48.78 10.75 -23.34
C ALA A 16 -49.62 10.03 -22.27
N GLY A 17 -50.74 10.66 -21.87
CA GLY A 17 -51.94 9.98 -21.37
C GLY A 17 -52.39 10.31 -19.95
N SER A 18 -53.47 11.09 -19.83
CA SER A 18 -54.18 11.47 -18.61
C SER A 18 -54.98 10.31 -17.98
N GLY A 19 -55.04 10.22 -16.65
CA GLY A 19 -56.16 9.56 -15.97
C GLY A 19 -55.91 8.95 -14.59
N SER A 20 -56.57 9.55 -13.60
CA SER A 20 -56.97 9.01 -12.27
C SER A 20 -55.90 8.74 -11.21
N SER A 21 -56.08 9.45 -10.10
CA SER A 21 -55.42 9.26 -8.80
C SER A 21 -55.77 7.89 -8.20
N SER A 22 -54.82 6.97 -8.20
CA SER A 22 -54.75 5.92 -7.17
C SER A 22 -53.55 6.22 -6.26
N ALA A 23 -53.66 5.85 -4.99
CA ALA A 23 -52.67 6.01 -3.95
C ALA A 23 -51.39 5.15 -4.17
N ALA A 24 -50.84 5.18 -5.38
CA ALA A 24 -49.53 4.65 -5.75
C ALA A 24 -48.54 5.83 -5.84
N ALA A 25 -48.55 6.68 -4.82
CA ALA A 25 -47.63 7.80 -4.67
C ALA A 25 -46.20 7.28 -4.69
N ALA A 26 -45.56 7.38 -5.85
CA ALA A 26 -44.14 7.64 -6.02
C ALA A 26 -43.22 6.99 -4.96
N ALA A 27 -43.39 5.69 -4.72
CA ALA A 27 -42.29 4.88 -4.22
C ALA A 27 -41.24 4.92 -5.33
N ALA A 28 -40.37 5.92 -5.28
CA ALA A 28 -39.15 5.96 -6.04
C ALA A 28 -38.44 4.66 -5.72
N ARG A 29 -38.67 3.64 -6.56
CA ARG A 29 -38.20 2.28 -6.33
C ARG A 29 -36.72 2.38 -6.00
N ARG A 30 -36.39 2.11 -4.73
CA ARG A 30 -35.00 1.89 -4.33
C ARG A 30 -34.49 0.82 -5.28
N ARG A 31 -33.46 1.14 -6.06
CA ARG A 31 -32.93 0.15 -6.97
C ARG A 31 -32.37 -0.99 -6.12
N SER A 32 -32.82 -2.19 -6.42
CA SER A 32 -32.34 -3.42 -5.79
C SER A 32 -30.91 -3.65 -6.28
N GLU A 33 -29.95 -3.16 -5.48
CA GLU A 33 -28.53 -3.12 -5.82
C GLU A 33 -27.72 -3.63 -4.62
N ILE A 34 -26.56 -4.21 -4.92
CA ILE A 34 -25.58 -4.62 -3.92
C ILE A 34 -24.19 -4.22 -4.38
N PHE A 35 -23.42 -3.65 -3.47
CA PHE A 35 -22.04 -3.24 -3.70
C PHE A 35 -21.11 -4.10 -2.84
N VAL A 36 -19.96 -4.43 -3.40
CA VAL A 36 -18.94 -5.22 -2.72
C VAL A 36 -17.59 -4.54 -2.92
N ASP A 37 -17.02 -4.09 -1.82
CA ASP A 37 -15.72 -3.44 -1.78
C ASP A 37 -14.72 -4.35 -1.06
N VAL A 38 -13.60 -4.62 -1.72
CA VAL A 38 -12.44 -5.28 -1.09
C VAL A 38 -11.46 -4.18 -0.71
N ILE A 39 -11.16 -4.07 0.58
CA ILE A 39 -10.27 -3.04 1.11
C ILE A 39 -9.12 -3.72 1.81
N GLU A 40 -7.91 -3.41 1.38
CA GLU A 40 -6.69 -3.97 1.95
C GLU A 40 -5.76 -2.89 2.44
N ARG A 41 -5.15 -3.12 3.61
CA ARG A 41 -4.11 -2.28 4.18
C ARG A 41 -2.83 -3.10 4.30
N LEU A 42 -1.86 -2.79 3.45
CA LEU A 42 -0.53 -3.36 3.49
C LEU A 42 0.38 -2.53 4.39
N SER A 43 1.01 -3.19 5.36
CA SER A 43 2.08 -2.64 6.19
C SER A 43 3.35 -3.42 5.90
N ALA A 44 4.40 -2.75 5.42
CA ALA A 44 5.64 -3.41 5.07
C ALA A 44 6.87 -2.62 5.51
N VAL A 45 7.89 -3.38 5.91
CA VAL A 45 9.21 -2.93 6.30
C VAL A 45 10.20 -3.57 5.34
N LEU A 46 10.89 -2.76 4.54
CA LEU A 46 11.89 -3.24 3.58
C LEU A 46 13.29 -2.87 4.06
N SER A 47 14.26 -3.69 3.71
CA SER A 47 15.68 -3.37 3.83
C SER A 47 16.08 -2.30 2.80
N ARG A 48 17.28 -1.73 2.98
CA ARG A 48 17.89 -0.77 2.04
C ARG A 48 17.95 -1.28 0.60
N ASP A 49 18.19 -2.57 0.41
CA ASP A 49 18.30 -3.18 -0.91
C ASP A 49 16.92 -3.55 -1.51
N GLY A 50 15.83 -3.15 -0.85
CA GLY A 50 14.46 -3.40 -1.29
C GLY A 50 13.95 -4.80 -1.00
N ARG A 51 14.65 -5.61 -0.19
CA ARG A 51 14.14 -6.91 0.30
C ARG A 51 13.11 -6.68 1.40
N VAL A 52 11.99 -7.40 1.36
CA VAL A 52 10.97 -7.36 2.40
C VAL A 52 11.52 -8.02 3.67
N LEU A 53 11.55 -7.27 4.79
CA LEU A 53 11.92 -7.78 6.11
C LEU A 53 10.69 -8.24 6.88
N HIS A 54 9.60 -7.49 6.76
CA HIS A 54 8.31 -7.80 7.34
C HIS A 54 7.22 -7.23 6.45
N ALA A 55 6.14 -7.99 6.22
CA ALA A 55 4.97 -7.48 5.53
C ALA A 55 3.71 -8.18 6.03
N SER A 56 2.73 -7.39 6.45
CA SER A 56 1.43 -7.87 6.89
C SER A 56 0.31 -7.15 6.15
N LEU A 57 -0.76 -7.89 5.88
CA LEU A 57 -1.94 -7.42 5.20
C LEU A 57 -3.14 -7.56 6.15
N ASP A 58 -3.84 -6.46 6.38
CA ASP A 58 -5.16 -6.48 6.98
C ASP A 58 -6.18 -6.15 5.89
N GLY A 59 -7.11 -7.05 5.63
CA GLY A 59 -8.13 -6.87 4.61
C GLY A 59 -9.54 -7.04 5.14
N CYS A 60 -10.51 -6.44 4.44
CA CYS A 60 -11.92 -6.69 4.68
C CYS A 60 -12.74 -6.68 3.38
N ILE A 61 -13.81 -7.46 3.38
CA ILE A 61 -14.87 -7.40 2.36
C ILE A 61 -16.03 -6.63 2.98
N GLN A 62 -16.26 -5.42 2.48
CA GLN A 62 -17.37 -4.57 2.88
C GLN A 62 -18.50 -4.70 1.86
N MET A 63 -19.74 -4.80 2.35
CA MET A 63 -20.92 -4.89 1.50
C MET A 63 -21.92 -3.78 1.82
N LYS A 64 -22.60 -3.31 0.78
CA LYS A 64 -23.78 -2.43 0.91
C LYS A 64 -24.92 -3.06 0.14
N SER A 65 -25.95 -3.52 0.84
CA SER A 65 -27.11 -4.18 0.26
C SER A 65 -28.32 -3.28 0.38
N TYR A 66 -29.04 -3.09 -0.72
CA TYR A 66 -30.30 -2.36 -0.79
C TYR A 66 -31.37 -3.21 -1.48
N LEU A 67 -31.38 -4.51 -1.15
CA LEU A 67 -32.24 -5.51 -1.78
C LEU A 67 -33.58 -5.59 -1.04
N ASP A 68 -34.69 -5.38 -1.76
CA ASP A 68 -36.05 -5.48 -1.18
C ASP A 68 -36.34 -6.87 -0.59
N THR A 69 -35.83 -7.92 -1.23
CA THR A 69 -35.92 -9.31 -0.77
C THR A 69 -34.54 -9.98 -0.92
N PRO A 70 -33.73 -10.05 0.16
CA PRO A 70 -32.37 -10.57 0.06
C PRO A 70 -32.38 -12.07 -0.29
N PRO A 71 -31.87 -12.47 -1.47
CA PRO A 71 -31.78 -13.87 -1.85
C PRO A 71 -30.64 -14.55 -1.07
N LEU A 72 -30.59 -15.88 -1.15
CA LEU A 72 -29.39 -16.60 -0.74
C LEU A 72 -28.29 -16.32 -1.77
N MET A 73 -27.17 -15.78 -1.32
CA MET A 73 -26.03 -15.43 -2.14
C MET A 73 -24.85 -16.36 -1.87
N LYS A 74 -24.02 -16.53 -2.89
CA LYS A 74 -22.79 -17.30 -2.85
C LYS A 74 -21.65 -16.44 -3.34
N LEU A 75 -20.61 -16.34 -2.53
CA LEU A 75 -19.40 -15.59 -2.82
C LEU A 75 -18.21 -16.54 -2.84
N ALA A 76 -17.64 -16.75 -4.01
CA ALA A 76 -16.43 -17.54 -4.16
C ALA A 76 -15.21 -16.65 -3.89
N LEU A 77 -14.33 -17.11 -3.01
CA LEU A 77 -13.04 -16.50 -2.75
C LEU A 77 -11.94 -17.31 -3.46
N SER A 78 -10.93 -16.63 -3.99
CA SER A 78 -9.78 -17.32 -4.59
C SER A 78 -9.03 -18.20 -3.58
N ASP A 79 -8.50 -19.34 -4.05
CA ASP A 79 -7.79 -20.35 -3.25
C ASP A 79 -6.46 -19.87 -2.63
N GLN A 80 -6.09 -18.61 -2.89
CA GLN A 80 -4.89 -17.98 -2.34
C GLN A 80 -5.04 -17.63 -0.86
N LEU A 81 -6.24 -17.70 -0.28
CA LEU A 81 -6.46 -17.58 1.17
C LEU A 81 -6.47 -18.98 1.81
N SER A 82 -5.31 -19.48 2.22
CA SER A 82 -5.23 -20.67 3.06
C SER A 82 -5.20 -20.26 4.54
N ILE A 83 -6.16 -20.73 5.33
CA ILE A 83 -6.15 -20.53 6.79
C ILE A 83 -5.33 -21.63 7.43
N GLY A 84 -4.34 -21.28 8.26
CA GLY A 84 -3.66 -22.23 9.14
C GLY A 84 -2.68 -23.22 8.47
N SER A 85 -2.34 -23.06 7.19
CA SER A 85 -1.24 -23.82 6.60
C SER A 85 0.09 -23.17 6.94
N SER A 86 0.70 -23.56 8.07
CA SER A 86 2.07 -23.18 8.44
C SER A 86 3.10 -23.90 7.56
N GLY A 87 3.06 -23.65 6.25
CA GLY A 87 3.94 -24.25 5.27
C GLY A 87 3.99 -23.39 4.03
N LEU A 88 5.19 -23.19 3.49
CA LEU A 88 5.44 -22.55 2.21
C LEU A 88 4.69 -23.32 1.12
N SER A 89 3.45 -22.95 0.82
CA SER A 89 2.76 -23.45 -0.36
C SER A 89 3.51 -22.93 -1.59
N GLU A 90 4.05 -23.82 -2.41
CA GLU A 90 4.83 -23.54 -3.64
C GLU A 90 4.01 -22.86 -4.76
N GLY A 91 2.99 -22.06 -4.44
CA GLY A 91 2.07 -21.43 -5.39
C GLY A 91 1.79 -19.94 -5.15
N GLY A 92 2.54 -19.27 -4.28
CA GLY A 92 2.33 -17.84 -3.99
C GLY A 92 1.08 -17.51 -3.18
N ALA A 93 0.35 -18.53 -2.69
CA ALA A 93 -0.84 -18.35 -1.85
C ALA A 93 -0.50 -17.62 -0.55
N LEU A 94 -1.33 -16.61 -0.24
CA LEU A 94 -1.25 -15.82 0.97
C LEU A 94 -1.80 -16.64 2.15
N CYS A 95 -0.91 -17.15 2.99
CA CYS A 95 -1.31 -17.78 4.25
C CYS A 95 -2.01 -16.74 5.12
N THR A 96 -3.28 -16.96 5.38
CA THR A 96 -4.15 -16.11 6.19
C THR A 96 -4.11 -16.64 7.62
N ASP A 97 -3.77 -15.79 8.59
CA ASP A 97 -3.62 -16.22 9.99
C ASP A 97 -4.96 -16.34 10.69
N SER A 98 -5.89 -15.46 10.34
CA SER A 98 -7.20 -15.39 10.97
C SER A 98 -8.23 -14.75 10.05
N CYS A 99 -9.44 -15.32 10.02
CA CYS A 99 -10.60 -14.76 9.37
C CYS A 99 -11.72 -14.57 10.41
N ASN A 100 -12.45 -13.46 10.32
CA ASN A 100 -13.63 -13.19 11.13
C ASN A 100 -14.81 -12.90 10.20
N PHE A 101 -15.86 -13.71 10.30
CA PHE A 101 -17.01 -13.69 9.41
C PHE A 101 -18.19 -13.01 10.08
N HIS A 102 -19.04 -12.37 9.27
CA HIS A 102 -20.33 -11.89 9.74
C HIS A 102 -21.23 -13.06 10.17
N GLU A 103 -22.10 -12.83 11.14
CA GLU A 103 -23.04 -13.85 11.67
C GLU A 103 -24.01 -14.41 10.62
N CYS A 104 -24.19 -13.71 9.49
CA CYS A 104 -25.08 -14.13 8.41
C CYS A 104 -24.44 -15.18 7.48
N VAL A 105 -23.16 -15.53 7.69
CA VAL A 105 -22.39 -16.41 6.82
C VAL A 105 -22.46 -17.85 7.30
N ASP A 106 -22.88 -18.73 6.40
CA ASP A 106 -22.75 -20.18 6.51
C ASP A 106 -21.39 -20.62 5.96
N LEU A 107 -20.62 -21.28 6.81
CA LEU A 107 -19.25 -21.75 6.56
C LEU A 107 -19.19 -23.20 6.06
N ALA A 108 -20.32 -23.90 5.89
CA ALA A 108 -20.35 -25.31 5.50
C ALA A 108 -19.57 -25.63 4.22
N LEU A 109 -19.51 -24.69 3.27
CA LEU A 109 -18.78 -24.83 2.00
C LEU A 109 -17.45 -24.05 1.97
N PHE A 110 -17.12 -23.32 3.02
CA PHE A 110 -15.93 -22.47 3.02
C PHE A 110 -14.63 -23.29 3.09
N GLU A 111 -14.58 -24.31 3.93
CA GLU A 111 -13.38 -25.15 4.09
C GLU A 111 -13.05 -25.98 2.83
N SER A 112 -14.07 -26.45 2.12
CA SER A 112 -13.91 -27.35 0.96
C SER A 112 -13.90 -26.62 -0.38
N GLN A 113 -14.67 -25.54 -0.54
CA GLN A 113 -14.87 -24.85 -1.82
C GLN A 113 -14.48 -23.37 -1.79
N ARG A 114 -14.01 -22.85 -0.64
CA ARG A 114 -13.77 -21.40 -0.42
C ARG A 114 -14.99 -20.56 -0.79
N LEU A 115 -16.17 -21.11 -0.53
CA LEU A 115 -17.45 -20.54 -0.91
C LEU A 115 -18.23 -20.07 0.32
N LEU A 116 -18.46 -18.77 0.45
CA LEU A 116 -19.31 -18.20 1.49
C LEU A 116 -20.76 -18.20 1.01
N THR A 117 -21.66 -18.73 1.83
CA THR A 117 -23.10 -18.70 1.55
C THR A 117 -23.80 -17.84 2.60
N PHE A 118 -24.62 -16.87 2.21
CA PHE A 118 -25.25 -15.95 3.17
C PHE A 118 -26.51 -15.28 2.61
N ARG A 119 -27.33 -14.72 3.51
CA ARG A 119 -28.37 -13.73 3.16
C ARG A 119 -27.91 -12.36 3.65
N PRO A 120 -27.71 -11.36 2.78
CA PRO A 120 -27.14 -10.09 3.18
C PRO A 120 -28.12 -9.30 4.07
N PRO A 121 -27.68 -8.76 5.21
CA PRO A 121 -28.40 -7.72 5.93
C PRO A 121 -28.67 -6.49 5.04
N ASP A 122 -29.70 -5.71 5.36
CA ASP A 122 -29.94 -4.42 4.71
C ASP A 122 -28.92 -3.38 5.20
N GLY A 123 -28.44 -2.53 4.29
CA GLY A 123 -27.46 -1.49 4.58
C GLY A 123 -26.00 -1.94 4.46
N GLU A 124 -25.13 -1.25 5.19
CA GLU A 124 -23.67 -1.40 5.14
C GLU A 124 -23.18 -2.32 6.25
N PHE A 125 -22.42 -3.37 5.90
CA PHE A 125 -21.85 -4.31 6.86
C PHE A 125 -20.53 -4.89 6.35
N VAL A 126 -19.73 -5.44 7.26
CA VAL A 126 -18.49 -6.15 6.92
C VAL A 126 -18.79 -7.63 6.86
N LEU A 127 -18.63 -8.24 5.69
CA LEU A 127 -18.87 -9.67 5.48
C LEU A 127 -17.75 -10.53 6.06
N LEU A 128 -16.50 -10.09 5.85
CA LEU A 128 -15.29 -10.81 6.22
C LEU A 128 -14.19 -9.82 6.57
N ASN A 129 -13.51 -10.05 7.69
CA ASN A 129 -12.19 -9.50 7.97
C ASN A 129 -11.16 -10.61 7.87
N TYR A 130 -10.03 -10.34 7.24
CA TYR A 130 -8.94 -11.31 7.11
C TYR A 130 -7.59 -10.64 7.38
N ARG A 131 -6.65 -11.42 7.91
CA ARG A 131 -5.28 -10.97 8.16
C ARG A 131 -4.28 -11.98 7.62
N ALA A 132 -3.23 -11.49 6.99
CA ALA A 132 -2.10 -12.31 6.56
C ALA A 132 -0.77 -11.70 6.97
N VAL A 133 0.14 -12.50 7.52
CA VAL A 133 1.49 -12.07 7.95
C VAL A 133 2.61 -12.46 6.99
N SER A 134 2.31 -13.20 5.92
CA SER A 134 3.30 -13.66 4.95
C SER A 134 3.01 -13.12 3.54
N VAL A 135 3.14 -11.79 3.38
CA VAL A 135 3.02 -11.15 2.06
C VAL A 135 4.37 -11.26 1.33
N SER A 136 4.40 -12.06 0.27
CA SER A 136 5.62 -12.31 -0.53
C SER A 136 5.96 -11.18 -1.51
N HIS A 137 4.94 -10.46 -2.02
CA HIS A 137 5.10 -9.41 -3.01
C HIS A 137 4.55 -8.08 -2.50
N VAL A 138 5.39 -7.04 -2.57
CA VAL A 138 5.00 -5.67 -2.24
C VAL A 138 4.94 -4.84 -3.53
N PRO A 139 3.96 -3.93 -3.67
CA PRO A 139 3.73 -3.18 -4.90
C PRO A 139 4.81 -2.14 -5.23
N PHE A 140 5.63 -1.77 -4.25
CA PHE A 140 6.71 -0.80 -4.44
C PHE A 140 7.98 -1.24 -3.75
N ARG A 141 9.11 -0.99 -4.43
CA ARG A 141 10.45 -1.02 -3.84
C ARG A 141 11.02 0.38 -3.75
N VAL A 142 11.49 0.76 -2.57
CA VAL A 142 12.15 2.05 -2.31
C VAL A 142 13.62 1.77 -1.99
N LEU A 143 14.52 2.37 -2.75
CA LEU A 143 15.96 2.20 -2.68
C LEU A 143 16.63 3.53 -2.33
N PRO A 144 16.77 3.84 -1.03
CA PRO A 144 17.42 5.07 -0.58
C PRO A 144 18.94 4.97 -0.66
N THR A 145 19.58 6.01 -1.18
CA THR A 145 21.04 6.16 -1.25
C THR A 145 21.44 7.54 -0.74
N VAL A 146 22.53 7.59 0.02
CA VAL A 146 23.09 8.84 0.56
C VAL A 146 24.56 8.93 0.12
N GLU A 147 24.87 9.94 -0.68
CA GLU A 147 26.19 10.19 -1.27
C GLU A 147 26.77 11.51 -0.77
N GLU A 148 27.98 11.47 -0.23
CA GLU A 148 28.67 12.68 0.26
C GLU A 148 29.42 13.33 -0.92
N LEU A 149 29.09 14.58 -1.22
CA LEU A 149 29.71 15.34 -2.31
C LEU A 149 30.94 16.14 -1.84
N GLY A 150 31.21 16.15 -0.54
CA GLY A 150 32.20 17.03 0.08
C GLY A 150 31.68 18.45 0.31
N ASN A 151 32.49 19.28 0.98
CA ASN A 151 32.19 20.69 1.26
C ASN A 151 30.82 20.93 1.94
N GLY A 152 30.41 20.03 2.83
CA GLY A 152 29.13 20.11 3.52
C GLY A 152 27.90 19.84 2.63
N LYS A 153 28.07 19.26 1.44
CA LYS A 153 26.97 18.87 0.55
C LYS A 153 26.79 17.36 0.52
N VAL A 154 25.55 16.92 0.54
CA VAL A 154 25.15 15.50 0.50
C VAL A 154 23.98 15.35 -0.46
N ASP A 155 24.02 14.33 -1.30
CA ASP A 155 22.87 13.94 -2.10
C ASP A 155 22.13 12.78 -1.44
N VAL A 156 20.83 12.96 -1.23
CA VAL A 156 19.90 11.92 -0.84
C VAL A 156 19.09 11.55 -2.08
N ILE A 157 19.27 10.32 -2.58
CA ILE A 157 18.61 9.81 -3.77
C ILE A 157 17.61 8.74 -3.35
N LEU A 158 16.34 8.97 -3.66
CA LEU A 158 15.26 8.01 -3.47
C LEU A 158 14.85 7.45 -4.82
N ARG A 159 15.18 6.19 -5.08
CA ARG A 159 14.71 5.48 -6.27
C ARG A 159 13.54 4.59 -5.90
N ILE A 160 12.44 4.74 -6.62
CA ILE A 160 11.20 3.99 -6.37
C ILE A 160 10.83 3.26 -7.63
N ARG A 161 10.60 1.95 -7.49
CA ARG A 161 10.12 1.08 -8.54
C ARG A 161 8.72 0.61 -8.18
N ALA A 162 7.79 0.75 -9.12
CA ALA A 162 6.45 0.18 -9.01
C ALA A 162 6.48 -1.26 -9.53
N ASP A 163 6.54 -2.23 -8.62
CA ASP A 163 6.43 -3.66 -8.94
C ASP A 163 4.96 -4.08 -9.04
N LEU A 164 4.20 -3.26 -9.75
CA LEU A 164 2.82 -3.48 -10.10
C LEU A 164 2.74 -3.95 -11.55
N PRO A 165 1.68 -4.70 -11.92
CA PRO A 165 1.38 -4.97 -13.31
C PRO A 165 1.28 -3.69 -14.14
N GLU A 166 1.71 -3.72 -15.41
CA GLU A 166 1.77 -2.53 -16.27
C GLU A 166 0.41 -1.89 -16.53
N GLN A 167 -0.69 -2.63 -16.37
CA GLN A 167 -2.06 -2.12 -16.47
C GLN A 167 -2.54 -1.38 -15.21
N SER A 168 -1.86 -1.58 -14.08
CA SER A 168 -2.20 -0.97 -12.80
C SER A 168 -1.53 0.41 -12.67
N CYS A 169 -2.23 1.35 -12.06
CA CYS A 169 -1.73 2.70 -11.80
C CYS A 169 -2.05 3.07 -10.36
N ALA A 170 -1.02 3.41 -9.59
CA ALA A 170 -1.22 3.92 -8.24
C ALA A 170 -1.47 5.42 -8.26
N ALA A 171 -2.32 5.87 -7.35
CA ALA A 171 -2.64 7.26 -7.11
C ALA A 171 -2.02 7.75 -5.80
N ASN A 172 -1.78 9.06 -5.73
CA ASN A 172 -1.41 9.76 -4.50
C ASN A 172 -0.21 9.11 -3.76
N VAL A 173 0.80 8.66 -4.51
CA VAL A 173 1.99 8.04 -3.92
C VAL A 173 2.82 9.14 -3.25
N SER A 174 2.94 9.09 -1.92
CA SER A 174 3.68 10.05 -1.12
C SER A 174 4.90 9.38 -0.51
N VAL A 175 6.04 10.06 -0.58
CA VAL A 175 7.33 9.59 -0.07
C VAL A 175 7.83 10.63 0.90
N SER A 176 8.22 10.22 2.11
CA SER A 176 8.80 11.14 3.07
C SER A 176 10.02 10.58 3.77
N VAL A 177 11.01 11.45 3.99
CA VAL A 177 12.27 11.12 4.66
C VAL A 177 12.64 12.29 5.57
N SER A 178 13.03 11.98 6.80
CA SER A 178 13.59 12.99 7.70
C SER A 178 15.08 13.21 7.40
N LEU A 179 15.48 14.46 7.33
CA LEU A 179 16.85 14.91 7.15
C LEU A 179 17.49 15.28 8.50
N PRO A 180 18.83 15.26 8.60
CA PRO A 180 19.55 15.69 9.80
C PRO A 180 19.25 17.15 10.16
N LYS A 181 19.29 17.48 11.46
CA LYS A 181 19.10 18.85 11.97
C LYS A 181 20.14 19.84 11.45
N ALA A 182 21.31 19.35 11.03
CA ALA A 182 22.36 20.16 10.41
C ALA A 182 21.99 20.66 8.99
N THR A 183 20.83 20.28 8.44
CA THR A 183 20.36 20.74 7.13
C THR A 183 20.01 22.23 7.15
N THR A 184 20.68 23.01 6.30
CA THR A 184 20.43 24.45 6.13
C THR A 184 19.48 24.72 4.96
N SER A 185 19.70 24.05 3.83
CA SER A 185 18.87 24.20 2.62
C SER A 185 18.90 22.92 1.79
N VAL A 186 17.91 22.78 0.91
CA VAL A 186 17.83 21.65 -0.01
C VAL A 186 17.49 22.11 -1.42
N ALA A 187 18.03 21.44 -2.43
CA ALA A 187 17.59 21.54 -3.81
C ALA A 187 16.97 20.21 -4.23
N LEU A 188 15.76 20.27 -4.80
CA LEU A 188 14.94 19.11 -5.11
C LEU A 188 14.89 18.90 -6.63
N GLU A 189 15.30 17.72 -7.10
CA GLU A 189 15.35 17.37 -8.52
C GLU A 189 14.67 16.01 -8.75
N SER A 190 13.75 15.91 -9.72
CA SER A 190 13.14 14.63 -10.12
C SER A 190 13.75 14.14 -11.43
N MET A 191 13.95 12.83 -11.51
CA MET A 191 14.58 12.15 -12.64
C MET A 191 13.77 10.89 -13.01
N PRO A 192 13.16 10.84 -14.21
CA PRO A 192 13.05 11.93 -15.20
C PRO A 192 12.21 13.11 -14.68
N PRO A 193 12.35 14.32 -15.25
CA PRO A 193 11.54 15.47 -14.88
C PRO A 193 10.08 15.24 -15.32
N VAL A 194 9.22 14.90 -14.36
CA VAL A 194 7.79 14.66 -14.60
C VAL A 194 6.97 15.80 -13.99
N ALA A 195 6.22 16.51 -14.83
CA ALA A 195 5.44 17.70 -14.43
C ALA A 195 4.33 17.43 -13.39
N ALA A 196 3.95 16.18 -13.16
CA ALA A 196 2.87 15.78 -12.25
C ALA A 196 3.34 15.39 -10.83
N GLN A 197 4.52 15.87 -10.41
CA GLN A 197 5.10 15.61 -9.09
C GLN A 197 5.12 16.89 -8.23
N GLY A 198 4.73 16.78 -6.97
CA GLY A 198 4.91 17.81 -5.95
C GLY A 198 6.11 17.47 -5.08
N MET A 199 7.08 18.37 -4.95
CA MET A 199 8.29 18.16 -4.16
C MET A 199 8.42 19.32 -3.18
N GLU A 200 8.49 19.01 -1.90
CA GLU A 200 8.52 20.01 -0.84
C GLU A 200 9.52 19.64 0.25
N PHE A 201 10.12 20.67 0.85
CA PHE A 201 10.91 20.55 2.07
C PHE A 201 10.23 21.30 3.20
N ILE A 202 9.75 20.55 4.17
CA ILE A 202 9.09 21.06 5.36
C ILE A 202 10.17 21.36 6.40
N ALA A 203 10.68 22.59 6.40
CA ALA A 203 11.79 23.02 7.23
C ALA A 203 11.52 22.84 8.74
N ALA A 204 10.28 23.06 9.19
CA ALA A 204 9.89 22.90 10.60
C ALA A 204 10.05 21.45 11.11
N GLU A 205 9.89 20.47 10.23
CA GLU A 205 10.01 19.04 10.56
C GLU A 205 11.35 18.44 10.11
N HIS A 206 12.20 19.22 9.44
CA HIS A 206 13.36 18.73 8.69
C HIS A 206 13.01 17.53 7.80
N ARG A 207 11.89 17.61 7.07
CA ARG A 207 11.35 16.48 6.30
C ARG A 207 11.20 16.85 4.83
N ILE A 208 11.65 15.97 3.96
CA ILE A 208 11.32 16.03 2.53
C ILE A 208 10.04 15.26 2.27
N HIS A 209 9.17 15.81 1.42
CA HIS A 209 7.92 15.21 1.01
C HIS A 209 7.83 15.24 -0.52
N TRP A 210 7.67 14.08 -1.13
CA TRP A 210 7.53 13.90 -2.57
C TRP A 210 6.22 13.22 -2.88
N LEU A 211 5.34 13.92 -3.60
CA LEU A 211 4.01 13.46 -3.99
C LEU A 211 3.98 13.19 -5.49
N ILE A 212 3.61 11.97 -5.86
CA ILE A 212 3.43 11.52 -7.23
C ILE A 212 1.94 11.23 -7.42
N LYS A 213 1.26 12.06 -8.22
CA LYS A 213 -0.20 11.94 -8.39
C LYS A 213 -0.62 10.64 -9.06
N LYS A 214 0.18 10.17 -10.03
CA LYS A 214 -0.03 8.93 -10.78
C LYS A 214 1.30 8.22 -10.97
N PHE A 215 1.38 6.95 -10.58
CA PHE A 215 2.56 6.12 -10.72
C PHE A 215 2.15 4.84 -11.46
N GLN A 216 2.59 4.72 -12.72
CA GLN A 216 2.34 3.57 -13.56
C GLN A 216 3.12 2.33 -13.08
N GLY A 217 2.48 1.15 -13.09
CA GLY A 217 3.15 -0.11 -12.84
C GLY A 217 4.26 -0.39 -13.85
N GLY A 218 5.33 -1.06 -13.39
CA GLY A 218 6.52 -1.34 -14.18
C GLY A 218 7.51 -0.17 -14.30
N CYS A 219 7.10 1.06 -13.97
CA CYS A 219 7.98 2.23 -14.05
C CYS A 219 8.90 2.37 -12.82
N GLU A 220 10.02 3.07 -13.04
CA GLU A 220 10.94 3.51 -11.99
C GLU A 220 11.09 5.03 -12.06
N LEU A 221 11.07 5.68 -10.90
CA LEU A 221 11.26 7.12 -10.73
C LEU A 221 12.33 7.37 -9.68
N SER A 222 13.15 8.39 -9.89
CA SER A 222 14.18 8.81 -8.94
C SER A 222 13.95 10.24 -8.51
N PHE A 223 14.14 10.50 -7.22
CA PHE A 223 14.07 11.82 -6.60
C PHE A 223 15.40 12.10 -5.90
N ARG A 224 16.11 13.13 -6.36
CA ARG A 224 17.39 13.57 -5.82
C ARG A 224 17.18 14.83 -5.01
N VAL A 225 17.65 14.79 -3.77
CA VAL A 225 17.66 15.93 -2.85
C VAL A 225 19.10 16.27 -2.55
N ARG A 226 19.56 17.41 -3.07
CA ARG A 226 20.86 17.95 -2.72
C ARG A 226 20.74 18.77 -1.45
N VAL A 227 21.26 18.23 -0.36
CA VAL A 227 21.25 18.81 0.98
C VAL A 227 22.52 19.63 1.18
N THR A 228 22.37 20.87 1.66
CA THR A 228 23.47 21.69 2.14
C THR A 228 23.45 21.70 3.67
N LEU A 229 24.55 21.27 4.27
CA LEU A 229 24.71 21.16 5.72
C LEU A 229 25.39 22.40 6.30
N ASN A 230 25.10 22.68 7.57
CA ASN A 230 25.75 23.74 8.32
C ASN A 230 27.20 23.32 8.66
N PRO A 231 28.23 24.04 8.17
CA PRO A 231 29.63 23.69 8.40
C PRO A 231 30.08 23.89 9.86
N ALA A 232 29.32 24.63 10.67
CA ALA A 232 29.61 24.81 12.10
C ALA A 232 29.24 23.60 12.96
N LEU A 233 28.45 22.67 12.41
CA LEU A 233 28.04 21.44 13.08
C LEU A 233 28.87 20.26 12.58
N PRO A 234 29.06 19.21 13.40
CA PRO A 234 29.73 17.99 12.96
C PRO A 234 28.98 17.35 11.78
N PRO A 235 29.67 16.63 10.88
CA PRO A 235 29.03 15.88 9.81
C PRO A 235 27.98 14.92 10.38
N PRO A 236 26.76 14.89 9.83
CA PRO A 236 25.69 14.07 10.37
C PRO A 236 26.00 12.58 10.22
N LEU A 237 25.67 11.81 11.24
CA LEU A 237 25.70 10.35 11.14
C LEU A 237 24.62 9.86 10.17
N ARG A 238 24.87 8.76 9.47
CA ARG A 238 23.88 8.16 8.57
C ARG A 238 22.57 7.78 9.27
N SER A 239 22.61 7.50 10.57
CA SER A 239 21.44 7.22 11.39
C SER A 239 20.54 8.44 11.64
N GLU A 240 21.05 9.65 11.43
CA GLU A 240 20.25 10.89 11.53
C GLU A 240 19.33 11.09 10.32
N TYR A 241 19.61 10.41 9.21
CA TYR A 241 18.67 10.30 8.11
C TYR A 241 17.59 9.30 8.51
N GLY A 242 16.36 9.79 8.62
CA GLY A 242 15.21 8.97 8.99
C GLY A 242 14.90 7.91 7.93
N PRO A 243 14.10 6.90 8.28
CA PRO A 243 13.66 5.93 7.30
C PRO A 243 12.78 6.58 6.23
N ALA A 244 12.87 6.08 4.99
CA ALA A 244 11.90 6.45 3.98
C ALA A 244 10.56 5.81 4.30
N THR A 245 9.52 6.63 4.24
CA THR A 245 8.14 6.21 4.38
C THR A 245 7.41 6.43 3.07
N LEU A 246 6.51 5.51 2.74
CA LEU A 246 5.72 5.51 1.51
C LEU A 246 4.24 5.38 1.90
N GLY A 247 3.41 6.27 1.37
CA GLY A 247 1.96 6.13 1.32
C GLY A 247 1.54 6.05 -0.15
N PHE A 248 0.46 5.34 -0.45
CA PHE A 248 -0.07 5.25 -1.81
C PHE A 248 -1.51 4.75 -1.78
N GLU A 249 -2.17 4.80 -2.92
CA GLU A 249 -3.48 4.18 -3.14
C GLU A 249 -3.44 3.42 -4.47
N ILE A 250 -3.92 2.18 -4.51
CA ILE A 250 -3.93 1.40 -5.76
C ILE A 250 -5.37 0.92 -5.99
N PRO A 251 -6.16 1.63 -6.81
CA PRO A 251 -7.51 1.20 -7.11
C PRO A 251 -7.48 -0.10 -7.91
N MET A 252 -8.51 -0.94 -7.72
CA MET A 252 -8.71 -2.18 -8.47
C MET A 252 -7.54 -3.18 -8.37
N TYR A 253 -6.73 -3.10 -7.32
CA TYR A 253 -5.59 -3.99 -7.11
C TYR A 253 -5.58 -4.52 -5.68
N ASN A 254 -5.62 -5.84 -5.55
CA ASN A 254 -5.54 -6.54 -4.27
C ASN A 254 -4.20 -7.24 -4.17
N VAL A 255 -3.44 -6.96 -3.10
CA VAL A 255 -2.16 -7.59 -2.80
C VAL A 255 -2.34 -9.07 -2.49
N SER A 256 -3.46 -9.44 -1.86
CA SER A 256 -3.80 -10.84 -1.62
C SER A 256 -4.16 -11.63 -2.88
N SER A 257 -4.33 -10.95 -4.02
CA SER A 257 -4.94 -11.52 -5.22
C SER A 257 -6.36 -12.09 -4.97
N LEU A 258 -7.03 -11.66 -3.90
CA LEU A 258 -8.41 -12.05 -3.62
C LEU A 258 -9.30 -11.56 -4.75
N GLN A 259 -9.91 -12.52 -5.46
CA GLN A 259 -10.96 -12.23 -6.43
C GLN A 259 -12.29 -12.62 -5.82
N VAL A 260 -13.29 -11.80 -6.13
CA VAL A 260 -14.65 -11.98 -5.69
C VAL A 260 -15.47 -12.46 -6.89
N GLY A 261 -15.80 -13.74 -6.91
CA GLY A 261 -16.66 -14.35 -7.93
C GLY A 261 -18.07 -14.52 -7.40
N GLY A 262 -19.06 -13.95 -8.09
CA GLY A 262 -20.47 -14.13 -7.75
C GLY A 262 -21.17 -15.09 -8.72
N ALA A 263 -21.84 -16.12 -8.17
CA ALA A 263 -22.91 -16.82 -8.85
C ALA A 263 -24.22 -16.50 -8.13
N CYS A 264 -24.95 -15.50 -8.60
CA CYS A 264 -26.31 -15.24 -8.15
C CYS A 264 -27.30 -16.04 -9.02
N ASN A 265 -28.02 -16.98 -8.42
CA ASN A 265 -29.07 -17.76 -9.11
C ASN A 265 -30.38 -16.97 -9.31
N ALA A 266 -30.40 -15.66 -9.05
CA ALA A 266 -31.59 -14.83 -9.17
C ALA A 266 -31.31 -13.66 -10.13
N ALA A 267 -32.34 -13.22 -10.84
CA ALA A 267 -32.35 -12.22 -11.91
C ALA A 267 -31.94 -10.79 -11.51
N THR A 268 -31.07 -10.64 -10.51
CA THR A 268 -30.58 -9.38 -9.97
C THR A 268 -29.15 -9.18 -10.44
N ARG A 269 -28.93 -8.15 -11.25
CA ARG A 269 -27.61 -7.76 -11.75
C ARG A 269 -26.74 -7.30 -10.57
N ALA A 270 -25.89 -8.18 -10.04
CA ALA A 270 -24.86 -7.81 -9.10
C ALA A 270 -23.73 -7.11 -9.87
N GLU A 271 -23.64 -5.78 -9.79
CA GLU A 271 -22.47 -5.04 -10.26
C GLU A 271 -21.43 -5.02 -9.14
N ALA A 272 -20.42 -5.89 -9.24
CA ALA A 272 -19.21 -5.80 -8.43
C ALA A 272 -18.40 -4.58 -8.88
N SER A 273 -18.79 -3.39 -8.41
CA SER A 273 -17.97 -2.20 -8.51
C SER A 273 -17.03 -2.18 -7.31
N CYS A 274 -15.75 -2.51 -7.51
CA CYS A 274 -14.70 -2.23 -6.55
C CYS A 274 -14.51 -0.71 -6.49
N ALA A 275 -15.20 -0.04 -5.56
CA ALA A 275 -15.06 1.38 -5.34
C ALA A 275 -14.28 1.60 -4.04
N THR A 276 -12.99 1.92 -4.15
CA THR A 276 -12.17 2.26 -2.98
C THR A 276 -12.71 3.52 -2.29
N PRO A 277 -13.04 3.50 -0.99
CA PRO A 277 -13.37 4.72 -0.25
C PRO A 277 -12.14 5.62 -0.08
N SER A 278 -12.38 6.92 0.04
CA SER A 278 -11.41 8.03 0.02
C SER A 278 -10.51 8.15 1.27
N HIS A 279 -10.34 7.09 2.05
CA HIS A 279 -9.46 7.11 3.21
C HIS A 279 -8.67 5.80 3.35
N PRO A 280 -7.46 5.78 2.79
CA PRO A 280 -6.47 4.81 3.18
C PRO A 280 -5.29 5.44 3.93
N ALA A 281 -4.93 4.84 5.05
CA ALA A 281 -3.65 5.06 5.72
C ALA A 281 -2.77 3.84 5.45
N PHE A 282 -2.04 3.86 4.32
CA PHE A 282 -0.94 2.93 4.10
C PHE A 282 0.32 3.55 4.69
N ARG A 283 1.01 2.79 5.55
CA ARG A 283 2.26 3.24 6.17
C ARG A 283 3.34 2.22 5.86
N TYR A 284 4.19 2.55 4.90
CA TYR A 284 5.47 1.90 4.73
C TYR A 284 6.46 2.59 5.64
N ALA A 285 7.23 1.81 6.37
CA ALA A 285 8.36 2.32 7.13
C ALA A 285 9.54 1.40 6.88
N LEU A 286 10.58 1.89 6.23
CA LEU A 286 11.87 1.19 6.24
C LEU A 286 12.43 1.24 7.68
N PRO A 287 13.18 0.24 8.17
CA PRO A 287 13.94 0.43 9.39
C PRO A 287 15.15 1.31 9.08
N SER A 288 15.52 2.17 10.04
CA SER A 288 16.82 2.86 10.02
C SER A 288 17.95 1.83 9.92
N PRO A 289 19.05 2.12 9.21
CA PRO A 289 20.08 1.14 8.92
C PRO A 289 20.78 0.69 10.21
N LEU A 290 20.53 -0.56 10.62
CA LEU A 290 21.43 -1.29 11.52
C LEU A 290 22.59 -1.87 10.70
N PHE A 291 23.78 -1.72 11.26
CA PHE A 291 25.09 -1.79 10.62
C PHE A 291 25.38 -3.05 9.79
N ALA A 292 26.04 -2.82 8.64
CA ALA A 292 27.11 -3.69 8.15
C ALA A 292 28.37 -2.82 8.02
N GLY A 293 29.23 -2.87 9.05
CA GLY A 293 30.55 -2.25 8.97
C GLY A 293 31.37 -2.98 7.91
N LYS A 294 31.79 -2.25 6.86
CA LYS A 294 33.03 -2.63 6.17
C LYS A 294 34.14 -2.47 7.22
N GLY A 295 34.60 -3.58 7.77
CA GLY A 295 35.84 -3.63 8.53
C GLY A 295 36.91 -2.93 7.70
N ARG A 296 37.51 -1.87 8.27
CA ARG A 296 38.77 -1.36 7.76
C ARG A 296 39.76 -2.52 7.85
N SER A 297 40.22 -3.03 6.71
CA SER A 297 41.48 -3.77 6.66
C SER A 297 42.56 -2.86 7.23
N LEU A 298 43.01 -3.18 8.45
CA LEU A 298 44.32 -2.78 8.92
C LEU A 298 45.31 -3.70 8.22
N GLU A 299 45.76 -3.31 7.03
CA GLU A 299 46.95 -3.89 6.42
C GLU A 299 48.19 -3.43 7.22
N GLY A 300 48.93 -4.40 7.73
CA GLY A 300 50.40 -4.37 7.70
C GLY A 300 51.14 -3.68 8.84
N GLN A 301 51.12 -4.26 10.04
CA GLN A 301 52.32 -4.25 10.89
C GLN A 301 53.10 -5.55 10.65
N PRO A 302 54.39 -5.52 10.28
CA PRO A 302 55.21 -6.73 10.22
C PRO A 302 55.66 -7.14 11.63
N SER A 303 55.35 -8.39 11.98
CA SER A 303 55.74 -9.05 13.22
C SER A 303 57.25 -9.33 13.29
N ALA A 304 57.85 -8.86 14.38
CA ALA A 304 58.96 -9.41 15.17
C ALA A 304 60.02 -10.31 14.50
N SER A 305 61.26 -9.82 14.46
CA SER A 305 62.47 -10.65 14.48
C SER A 305 63.09 -10.63 15.88
N LEU A 306 63.02 -11.78 16.54
CA LEU A 306 63.55 -12.08 17.87
C LEU A 306 65.10 -12.17 17.79
N LYS A 307 65.83 -11.16 18.31
CA LYS A 307 67.29 -11.27 18.54
C LYS A 307 67.53 -11.86 19.93
N ARG A 308 68.05 -13.09 19.96
CA ARG A 308 68.61 -13.71 21.18
C ARG A 308 69.89 -12.99 21.60
N PRO A 309 70.13 -12.74 22.90
CA PRO A 309 71.46 -12.37 23.38
C PRO A 309 72.31 -13.64 23.50
N ASN A 310 73.51 -13.62 22.89
CA ASN A 310 74.54 -14.64 23.10
C ASN A 310 75.56 -14.06 24.09
N THR A 311 75.80 -14.74 25.19
CA THR A 311 76.85 -14.43 26.17
C THR A 311 77.86 -15.57 26.19
N ALA A 312 79.11 -15.20 26.46
CA ALA A 312 80.30 -16.02 26.75
C ALA A 312 81.16 -16.48 25.56
N ALA A 313 82.26 -15.76 25.33
CA ALA A 313 83.60 -16.20 25.72
C ALA A 313 84.36 -14.99 26.29
#